data_AF-A0A4Y8S4N9-F1
#
_entry.id   AF-A0A4Y8S4N9-F1
#
_cell.length_a   1.000
_cell.length_b   1.000
_cell.length_c   1.000
_cell.angle_alpha   90.00
_cell.angle_beta   90.00
_cell.angle_gamma   90.00
#
_symmetry.space_group_name_H-M   'P 1'
#
loop_
_entity.id
_entity.type
_entity.pdbx_description
1 polymer ?
#
loop_
_entity_poly.entity_id
_entity_poly.type
_entity_poly.pdbx_seq_one_letter_code
_entity_poly.pdbx_strand_id
1 'polypeptide(L)'
;MKKTLFILLLSITTFTVKAQNMSFDETVKYINDKMATAAQFAKSGITATKDGTVVSSKKTYNLFDLSQTICNDPYVVKQDKGIMLVNKPGYIRVTLSTDGSTLSGMVIYMETEKDAERLYNALVYLRSLCAKKKDPFD
;
A
#
# COMPACT_ATOMS: atom_id res chain seq x y z
N MET A 1 17.25 -9.54 30.94
CA MET A 1 16.84 -8.90 29.66
C MET A 1 16.21 -9.88 28.63
N LYS A 2 15.82 -11.12 29.00
CA LYS A 2 15.18 -12.07 28.07
C LYS A 2 13.64 -11.93 27.97
N LYS A 3 12.99 -11.33 28.98
CA LYS A 3 11.52 -11.23 29.04
C LYS A 3 10.94 -10.11 28.17
N THR A 4 11.67 -9.02 27.96
CA THR A 4 11.23 -7.88 27.13
C THR A 4 11.29 -8.19 25.63
N LEU A 5 12.25 -9.00 25.20
CA LEU A 5 12.43 -9.41 23.80
C LEU A 5 11.27 -10.31 23.32
N PHE A 6 10.72 -11.13 24.21
CA PHE A 6 9.60 -12.03 23.92
C PHE A 6 8.28 -11.29 23.72
N ILE A 7 8.03 -10.21 24.48
CA ILE A 7 6.84 -9.38 24.34
C ILE A 7 6.87 -8.57 23.05
N LEU A 8 8.06 -8.11 22.61
CA LEU A 8 8.23 -7.45 21.31
C LEU A 8 7.99 -8.43 20.15
N LEU A 9 8.48 -9.67 20.26
CA LEU A 9 8.25 -10.71 19.24
C LEU A 9 6.76 -11.12 19.15
N LEU A 10 6.07 -11.24 20.28
CA LEU A 10 4.64 -11.59 20.34
C LEU A 10 3.72 -10.47 19.86
N SER A 11 4.13 -9.20 20.04
CA SER A 11 3.38 -8.07 19.50
C SER A 11 3.56 -7.93 17.99
N ILE A 12 4.72 -8.24 17.44
CA ILE A 12 4.92 -8.26 15.98
C ILE A 12 4.09 -9.37 15.33
N THR A 13 4.04 -10.59 15.91
CA THR A 13 3.26 -11.70 15.33
C THR A 13 1.74 -11.51 15.44
N THR A 14 1.23 -10.92 16.51
CA THR A 14 -0.23 -10.70 16.67
C THR A 14 -0.82 -9.72 15.66
N PHE A 15 -0.04 -8.76 15.14
CA PHE A 15 -0.51 -7.86 14.08
C PHE A 15 -0.37 -8.45 12.68
N THR A 16 0.67 -9.25 12.42
CA THR A 16 0.78 -10.01 11.16
C THR A 16 -0.38 -11.00 11.01
N VAL A 17 -0.81 -11.63 12.12
CA VAL A 17 -2.00 -12.52 12.14
C VAL A 17 -3.30 -11.74 11.92
N LYS A 18 -3.44 -10.53 12.47
CA LYS A 18 -4.64 -9.69 12.22
C LYS A 18 -4.75 -9.24 10.76
N ALA A 19 -3.64 -8.99 10.07
CA ALA A 19 -3.66 -8.69 8.64
C ALA A 19 -4.00 -9.92 7.79
N GLN A 20 -3.51 -11.11 8.17
CA GLN A 20 -3.86 -12.37 7.50
C GLN A 20 -5.30 -12.83 7.73
N ASN A 21 -5.96 -12.37 8.80
CA ASN A 21 -7.36 -12.71 9.12
C ASN A 21 -8.37 -11.61 8.74
N MET A 22 -7.94 -10.49 8.15
CA MET A 22 -8.89 -9.51 7.61
C MET A 22 -9.50 -10.07 6.34
N SER A 23 -10.84 -10.05 6.30
CA SER A 23 -11.56 -10.33 5.07
C SER A 23 -11.18 -9.31 3.99
N PHE A 24 -11.39 -9.71 2.75
CA PHE A 24 -11.18 -8.87 1.59
C PHE A 24 -11.88 -7.50 1.73
N ASP A 25 -13.10 -7.49 2.25
CA ASP A 25 -13.91 -6.29 2.46
C ASP A 25 -13.36 -5.38 3.58
N GLU A 26 -12.84 -5.97 4.66
CA GLU A 26 -12.19 -5.22 5.74
C GLU A 26 -10.87 -4.60 5.29
N THR A 27 -10.13 -5.28 4.41
CA THR A 27 -8.89 -4.77 3.82
C THR A 27 -9.17 -3.55 2.94
N VAL A 28 -10.16 -3.65 2.04
CA VAL A 28 -10.57 -2.53 1.17
C VAL A 28 -11.08 -1.35 2.02
N LYS A 29 -11.90 -1.62 3.03
CA LYS A 29 -12.37 -0.59 3.97
C LYS A 29 -11.21 0.11 4.68
N TYR A 30 -10.26 -0.66 5.21
CA TYR A 30 -9.09 -0.12 5.88
C TYR A 30 -8.25 0.79 4.98
N ILE A 31 -8.00 0.36 3.74
CA ILE A 31 -7.26 1.14 2.75
C ILE A 31 -7.97 2.46 2.48
N ASN A 32 -9.28 2.42 2.26
CA ASN A 32 -10.08 3.61 2.00
C ASN A 32 -10.11 4.57 3.19
N ASP A 33 -10.25 4.05 4.41
CA ASP A 33 -10.22 4.87 5.64
C ASP A 33 -8.86 5.58 5.77
N LYS A 34 -7.75 4.87 5.50
CA LYS A 34 -6.40 5.45 5.55
C LYS A 34 -6.13 6.44 4.43
N MET A 35 -6.57 6.16 3.21
CA MET A 35 -6.47 7.08 2.08
C MET A 35 -7.32 8.33 2.28
N ALA A 36 -8.48 8.24 2.94
CA ALA A 36 -9.30 9.39 3.29
C ALA A 36 -8.61 10.31 4.30
N THR A 37 -7.94 9.75 5.32
CA THR A 37 -7.10 10.55 6.23
C THR A 37 -5.89 11.17 5.51
N ALA A 38 -5.27 10.44 4.57
CA ALA A 38 -4.18 10.95 3.74
C ALA A 38 -4.62 12.05 2.77
N ALA A 39 -5.87 12.01 2.28
CA ALA A 39 -6.43 12.99 1.37
C ALA A 39 -6.49 14.41 1.97
N GLN A 40 -6.51 14.54 3.29
CA GLN A 40 -6.38 15.84 3.98
C GLN A 40 -5.03 16.50 3.69
N PHE A 41 -3.99 15.71 3.44
CA PHE A 41 -2.64 16.18 3.10
C PHE A 41 -2.39 16.25 1.58
N ALA A 42 -3.15 15.49 0.78
CA ALA A 42 -2.87 15.29 -0.65
C ALA A 42 -3.98 15.75 -1.63
N LYS A 43 -5.15 16.23 -1.15
CA LYS A 43 -6.35 16.58 -1.97
C LYS A 43 -6.77 15.49 -2.97
N SER A 44 -6.38 14.26 -2.72
CA SER A 44 -6.58 13.16 -3.66
C SER A 44 -7.58 12.22 -3.02
N GLY A 45 -8.84 12.33 -3.46
CA GLY A 45 -9.90 11.35 -3.16
C GLY A 45 -9.53 10.03 -3.80
N ILE A 46 -8.61 9.31 -3.14
CA ILE A 46 -8.09 8.04 -3.61
C ILE A 46 -8.91 6.94 -2.97
N THR A 47 -9.43 6.03 -3.78
CA THR A 47 -10.22 4.89 -3.34
C THR A 47 -9.72 3.61 -3.99
N ALA A 48 -9.57 2.57 -3.18
CA ALA A 48 -9.37 1.21 -3.63
C ALA A 48 -10.71 0.48 -3.73
N THR A 49 -10.83 -0.35 -4.73
CA THR A 49 -12.02 -1.17 -5.01
C THR A 49 -11.70 -2.65 -4.88
N LYS A 50 -12.76 -3.46 -5.00
CA LYS A 50 -12.73 -4.90 -4.77
C LYS A 50 -12.05 -5.74 -5.85
N ASP A 51 -11.59 -5.15 -6.94
CA ASP A 51 -10.86 -5.85 -7.99
C ASP A 51 -9.37 -5.45 -8.02
N GLY A 52 -8.92 -4.68 -7.03
CA GLY A 52 -7.57 -4.13 -6.99
C GLY A 52 -7.42 -2.86 -7.83
N THR A 53 -8.50 -2.23 -8.29
CA THR A 53 -8.44 -0.91 -8.91
C THR A 53 -8.33 0.17 -7.83
N VAL A 54 -7.32 1.02 -7.94
CA VAL A 54 -7.10 2.21 -7.13
C VAL A 54 -7.34 3.44 -8.01
N VAL A 55 -8.34 4.23 -7.66
CA VAL A 55 -8.80 5.39 -8.41
C VAL A 55 -8.43 6.65 -7.64
N SER A 56 -8.01 7.68 -8.36
CA SER A 56 -7.89 9.05 -7.87
C SER A 56 -8.58 9.99 -8.86
N SER A 57 -8.73 11.27 -8.52
CA SER A 57 -9.31 12.27 -9.44
C SER A 57 -8.53 12.46 -10.75
N LYS A 58 -7.27 11.99 -10.84
CA LYS A 58 -6.40 12.19 -12.00
C LYS A 58 -5.92 10.92 -12.69
N LYS A 59 -5.94 9.78 -11.97
CA LYS A 59 -5.34 8.52 -12.44
C LYS A 59 -6.10 7.34 -11.86
N THR A 60 -6.18 6.29 -12.66
CA THR A 60 -6.66 4.96 -12.26
C THR A 60 -5.53 3.97 -12.46
N TYR A 61 -5.26 3.15 -11.45
CA TYR A 61 -4.28 2.08 -11.49
C TYR A 61 -4.97 0.78 -11.14
N ASN A 62 -4.63 -0.28 -11.87
CA ASN A 62 -4.91 -1.63 -11.42
C ASN A 62 -3.64 -2.18 -10.73
N LEU A 63 -3.77 -2.73 -9.53
CA LEU A 63 -2.63 -3.25 -8.77
C LEU A 63 -1.89 -4.39 -9.51
N PHE A 64 -2.53 -5.09 -10.46
CA PHE A 64 -1.90 -6.12 -11.29
C PHE A 64 -1.03 -5.60 -12.42
N ASP A 65 -1.33 -4.40 -12.91
CA ASP A 65 -0.64 -3.77 -14.05
C ASP A 65 0.55 -2.92 -13.61
N LEU A 66 0.84 -2.91 -12.29
CA LEU A 66 1.98 -2.19 -11.74
C LEU A 66 3.31 -2.76 -12.22
N SER A 67 4.29 -1.86 -12.36
CA SER A 67 5.61 -2.17 -12.88
C SER A 67 6.27 -3.33 -12.15
N GLN A 68 6.90 -4.25 -12.87
CA GLN A 68 7.80 -5.23 -12.25
C GLN A 68 9.23 -4.69 -12.08
N THR A 69 9.51 -3.52 -12.65
CA THR A 69 10.82 -2.87 -12.56
C THR A 69 11.09 -2.42 -11.14
N ILE A 70 12.27 -2.78 -10.64
CA ILE A 70 12.79 -2.32 -9.36
C ILE A 70 13.17 -0.84 -9.47
N CYS A 71 12.66 -0.03 -8.54
CA CYS A 71 13.06 1.37 -8.42
C CYS A 71 14.35 1.49 -7.59
N ASN A 72 15.37 2.15 -8.14
CA ASN A 72 16.66 2.37 -7.48
C ASN A 72 16.77 3.74 -6.78
N ASP A 73 15.65 4.28 -6.28
CA ASP A 73 15.66 5.52 -5.49
C ASP A 73 16.11 5.21 -4.04
N PRO A 74 17.14 5.89 -3.49
CA PRO A 74 17.72 5.58 -2.18
C PRO A 74 16.75 5.80 -1.02
N TYR A 75 15.63 6.48 -1.27
CA TYR A 75 14.59 6.70 -0.28
C TYR A 75 13.45 5.67 -0.34
N VAL A 76 13.50 4.71 -1.27
CA VAL A 76 12.57 3.57 -1.30
C VAL A 76 12.99 2.59 -0.22
N VAL A 77 12.19 2.48 0.84
CA VAL A 77 12.47 1.61 1.99
C VAL A 77 11.84 0.23 1.85
N LYS A 78 10.71 0.14 1.14
CA LYS A 78 10.03 -1.11 0.79
C LYS A 78 9.44 -0.97 -0.61
N GLN A 79 9.54 -2.02 -1.40
CA GLN A 79 8.88 -2.09 -2.70
C GLN A 79 8.39 -3.50 -2.97
N ASP A 80 7.29 -3.58 -3.69
CA ASP A 80 6.74 -4.84 -4.17
C ASP A 80 6.02 -4.56 -5.49
N LYS A 81 6.71 -4.88 -6.59
CA LYS A 81 6.40 -4.36 -7.93
C LYS A 81 6.31 -2.82 -7.86
N GLY A 82 5.38 -2.21 -8.57
CA GLY A 82 5.18 -0.76 -8.58
C GLY A 82 4.53 -0.17 -7.32
N ILE A 83 4.35 -0.94 -6.23
CA ILE A 83 3.94 -0.41 -4.92
C ILE A 83 5.21 -0.09 -4.14
N MET A 84 5.43 1.17 -3.78
CA MET A 84 6.65 1.63 -3.12
C MET A 84 6.32 2.45 -1.87
N LEU A 85 6.98 2.15 -0.77
CA LEU A 85 7.06 3.01 0.41
C LEU A 85 8.32 3.86 0.30
N VAL A 86 8.13 5.19 0.28
CA VAL A 86 9.21 6.16 0.15
C VAL A 86 9.29 7.00 1.42
N ASN A 87 10.46 7.02 2.06
CA ASN A 87 10.75 7.80 3.25
C ASN A 87 11.84 8.84 2.91
N LYS A 88 11.45 10.09 2.65
CA LYS A 88 12.39 11.19 2.36
C LYS A 88 12.42 12.15 3.55
N PRO A 89 13.51 12.91 3.75
CA PRO A 89 13.50 14.02 4.69
C PRO A 89 12.32 14.96 4.40
N GLY A 90 11.45 15.14 5.39
CA GLY A 90 10.28 16.02 5.33
C GLY A 90 8.97 15.37 4.88
N TYR A 91 8.96 14.13 4.37
CA TYR A 91 7.72 13.42 4.07
C TYR A 91 7.88 11.91 3.94
N ILE A 92 6.79 11.20 4.22
CA ILE A 92 6.65 9.78 3.91
C ILE A 92 5.43 9.57 3.01
N ARG A 93 5.54 8.66 2.05
CA ARG A 93 4.50 8.41 1.07
C ARG A 93 4.48 6.98 0.56
N VAL A 94 3.30 6.53 0.11
CA VAL A 94 3.14 5.33 -0.71
C VAL A 94 2.96 5.76 -2.16
N THR A 95 3.68 5.13 -3.08
CA THR A 95 3.58 5.37 -4.53
C THR A 95 3.10 4.13 -5.25
N LEU A 96 2.15 4.27 -6.17
CA LEU A 96 1.76 3.27 -7.15
C LEU A 96 2.26 3.69 -8.53
N SER A 97 3.02 2.85 -9.21
CA SER A 97 3.66 3.17 -10.49
C SER A 97 3.58 2.01 -11.49
N THR A 98 3.35 2.34 -12.75
CA THR A 98 3.37 1.41 -13.90
C THR A 98 4.72 1.41 -14.63
N ASP A 99 5.60 2.36 -14.34
CA ASP A 99 6.92 2.50 -14.98
C ASP A 99 8.10 2.25 -14.02
N GLY A 100 7.85 2.02 -12.73
CA GLY A 100 8.87 1.83 -11.71
C GLY A 100 9.48 3.13 -11.16
N SER A 101 8.87 4.28 -11.44
CA SER A 101 9.34 5.60 -10.98
C SER A 101 8.54 6.11 -9.77
N THR A 102 9.24 6.76 -8.83
CA THR A 102 8.61 7.45 -7.69
C THR A 102 8.02 8.82 -8.07
N LEU A 103 8.22 9.30 -9.30
CA LEU A 103 7.85 10.66 -9.74
C LEU A 103 6.58 10.68 -10.60
N SER A 104 6.34 9.63 -11.39
CA SER A 104 5.24 9.55 -12.36
C SER A 104 4.04 8.74 -11.87
N GLY A 105 4.10 8.21 -10.64
CA GLY A 105 3.05 7.38 -10.03
C GLY A 105 1.83 8.14 -9.47
N MET A 106 0.89 7.38 -8.89
CA MET A 106 -0.05 7.88 -7.90
C MET A 106 0.65 7.97 -6.56
N VAL A 107 0.59 9.13 -5.91
CA VAL A 107 1.30 9.41 -4.67
C VAL A 107 0.32 9.66 -3.53
N ILE A 108 0.54 8.99 -2.41
CA ILE A 108 -0.26 9.10 -1.20
C ILE A 108 0.66 9.53 -0.06
N TYR A 109 0.59 10.79 0.34
CA TYR A 109 1.36 11.31 1.47
C TYR A 109 0.75 10.86 2.78
N MET A 110 1.60 10.49 3.72
CA MET A 110 1.22 9.95 5.02
C MET A 110 1.87 10.78 6.12
N GLU A 111 1.15 10.96 7.23
CA GLU A 111 1.64 11.72 8.38
C GLU A 111 2.72 10.98 9.15
N THR A 112 2.58 9.65 9.28
CA THR A 112 3.51 8.82 10.05
C THR A 112 4.01 7.64 9.24
N GLU A 113 5.25 7.22 9.52
CA GLU A 113 5.86 6.05 8.91
C GLU A 113 5.05 4.78 9.16
N LYS A 114 4.57 4.61 10.39
CA LYS A 114 3.77 3.46 10.78
C LYS A 114 2.49 3.33 9.96
N ASP A 115 1.78 4.43 9.69
CA ASP A 115 0.57 4.38 8.88
C ASP A 115 0.88 4.18 7.39
N ALA A 116 2.00 4.71 6.90
CA ALA A 116 2.47 4.46 5.55
C ALA A 116 2.84 2.99 5.32
N GLU A 117 3.54 2.37 6.28
CA GLU A 117 3.85 0.94 6.26
C GLU A 117 2.59 0.07 6.25
N ARG A 118 1.59 0.43 7.06
CA ARG A 118 0.32 -0.29 7.11
C ARG A 118 -0.45 -0.18 5.80
N LEU A 119 -0.50 1.02 5.21
CA LEU A 119 -1.13 1.23 3.91
C LEU A 119 -0.41 0.43 2.81
N TYR A 120 0.93 0.49 2.78
CA TYR A 120 1.76 -0.31 1.88
C TYR A 120 1.43 -1.81 2.00
N ASN A 121 1.47 -2.36 3.22
CA ASN A 121 1.19 -3.78 3.44
C ASN A 121 -0.24 -4.15 3.04
N ALA A 122 -1.22 -3.27 3.30
CA ALA A 122 -2.60 -3.51 2.91
C ALA A 122 -2.78 -3.53 1.39
N LEU A 123 -2.10 -2.66 0.64
CA LEU A 123 -2.13 -2.65 -0.83
C LEU A 123 -1.46 -3.89 -1.43
N VAL A 124 -0.31 -4.30 -0.88
CA VAL A 124 0.36 -5.56 -1.25
C VAL A 124 -0.54 -6.76 -0.97
N TYR A 125 -1.17 -6.79 0.21
CA TYR A 125 -2.09 -7.85 0.60
C TYR A 125 -3.34 -7.89 -0.29
N LEU A 126 -3.95 -6.74 -0.56
CA LEU A 126 -5.09 -6.63 -1.49
C LEU A 126 -4.73 -7.20 -2.86
N ARG A 127 -3.56 -6.85 -3.40
CA ARG A 127 -3.08 -7.42 -4.67
C ARG A 127 -2.88 -8.93 -4.60
N SER A 128 -2.45 -9.47 -3.46
CA SER A 128 -2.27 -10.91 -3.27
C SER A 128 -3.58 -11.67 -3.13
N LEU A 129 -4.63 -11.02 -2.59
CA LEU A 129 -5.96 -11.60 -2.45
C LEU A 129 -6.79 -11.54 -3.73
N CYS A 130 -6.60 -10.50 -4.53
CA CYS A 130 -7.25 -10.41 -5.83
C CYS A 130 -6.66 -11.52 -6.74
N ALA A 131 -7.52 -12.32 -7.37
CA ALA A 131 -7.16 -13.04 -8.59
C ALA A 131 -7.36 -12.07 -9.77
N LYS A 132 -6.44 -12.04 -10.74
CA LYS A 132 -6.73 -11.39 -12.03
C LYS A 132 -7.98 -12.09 -12.56
N LYS A 133 -9.15 -11.44 -12.54
CA LYS A 133 -10.28 -11.92 -13.33
C LYS A 133 -9.79 -11.86 -14.77
N LYS A 134 -9.46 -13.01 -15.35
CA LYS A 134 -9.43 -13.13 -16.80
C LYS A 134 -10.83 -12.70 -17.26
N ASP A 135 -10.89 -11.83 -18.24
CA ASP A 135 -12.12 -11.71 -19.01
C ASP A 135 -12.49 -13.13 -19.45
N PRO A 136 -13.73 -13.62 -19.22
CA PRO A 136 -14.14 -14.92 -19.76
C PRO A 136 -14.03 -14.98 -21.30
N PHE A 137 -13.79 -13.84 -21.96
CA PHE A 137 -13.55 -13.69 -23.38
C PHE A 137 -12.08 -13.36 -23.76
N ASP A 138 -11.11 -13.41 -22.83
CA ASP A 138 -9.65 -13.30 -23.06
C ASP A 138 -8.93 -14.66 -23.22
#